data_AF-A0A937ZS38-F1
#
_entry.id   AF-A0A937ZS38-F1
#
_cell.length_a   1.000
_cell.length_b   1.000
_cell.length_c   1.000
_cell.angle_alpha   90.00
_cell.angle_beta   90.00
_cell.angle_gamma   90.00
#
_symmetry.space_group_name_H-M   'P 1'
#
loop_
_entity.id
_entity.type
_entity.pdbx_description
1 polymer ?
#
loop_
_entity_poly.entity_id
_entity_poly.type
_entity_poly.pdbx_seq_one_letter_code
_entity_poly.pdbx_strand_id
1 'polypeptide(L)' 'MNAPSRPHWDAATARFGRIAALDDAIGLIAWDQRTMMPEGSAESRAELMATLEVMRHELLTDPALADHVAGTAAEV' A
#
# COMPACT_ATOMS: atom_id res chain seq x y z
N MET A 1 13.86 -22.02 13.51
CA MET A 1 14.84 -22.00 12.41
C MET A 1 14.60 -20.71 11.66
N ASN A 2 15.48 -19.71 11.79
CA ASN A 2 15.32 -18.47 11.00
C ASN A 2 15.90 -18.73 9.61
N ALA A 3 15.14 -18.45 8.56
CA ALA A 3 15.66 -18.54 7.21
C ALA A 3 16.80 -17.51 7.03
N PRO A 4 17.79 -17.76 6.18
CA PRO A 4 18.80 -16.74 5.86
C PRO A 4 18.10 -15.49 5.31
N SER A 5 18.56 -14.30 5.75
CA SER A 5 18.01 -13.03 5.25
C SER A 5 18.21 -12.93 3.74
N ARG A 6 17.15 -12.49 3.05
CA ARG A 6 17.11 -12.26 1.61
C ARG A 6 16.76 -10.79 1.43
N PRO A 7 17.75 -9.87 1.42
CA PRO A 7 17.50 -8.44 1.59
C PRO A 7 16.54 -7.85 0.56
N HIS A 8 16.59 -8.30 -0.70
CA HIS A 8 15.66 -7.84 -1.73
C HIS A 8 14.25 -8.39 -1.51
N TRP A 9 14.12 -9.66 -1.15
CA TRP A 9 12.84 -10.26 -0.77
C TRP A 9 12.20 -9.60 0.47
N ASP A 10 13.00 -9.40 1.52
CA ASP A 10 12.57 -8.80 2.78
C ASP A 10 12.07 -7.37 2.54
N ALA A 11 12.80 -6.58 1.73
CA ALA A 11 12.43 -5.22 1.36
C ALA A 11 11.16 -5.17 0.48
N ALA A 12 11.05 -6.02 -0.54
CA ALA A 12 9.86 -6.10 -1.39
C ALA A 12 8.62 -6.49 -0.57
N THR A 13 8.74 -7.51 0.29
CA THR A 13 7.64 -7.98 1.15
C THR A 13 7.20 -6.91 2.14
N ALA A 14 8.15 -6.23 2.79
CA ALA A 14 7.84 -5.11 3.68
C ALA A 14 7.07 -3.99 2.96
N ARG A 15 7.43 -3.70 1.71
CA ARG A 15 6.76 -2.68 0.90
C ARG A 15 5.36 -3.11 0.48
N PHE A 16 5.18 -4.32 -0.02
CA PHE A 16 3.85 -4.86 -0.33
C PHE A 16 2.96 -4.94 0.92
N GLY A 17 3.52 -5.23 2.10
CA GLY A 17 2.78 -5.16 3.35
C GLY A 17 2.22 -3.77 3.66
N ARG A 18 2.99 -2.70 3.38
CA ARG A 18 2.49 -1.32 3.53
C ARG A 18 1.41 -0.98 2.51
N ILE A 19 1.57 -1.41 1.26
CA ILE A 19 0.56 -1.21 0.21
C ILE A 19 -0.75 -1.92 0.59
N ALA A 20 -0.67 -3.16 1.09
CA ALA A 20 -1.84 -3.92 1.54
C ALA A 20 -2.58 -3.21 2.69
N ALA A 21 -1.84 -2.65 3.67
CA ALA A 21 -2.46 -1.89 4.76
C ALA A 21 -3.19 -0.62 4.26
N LEU A 22 -2.65 0.05 3.23
CA LEU A 22 -3.34 1.18 2.59
C LEU A 22 -4.57 0.72 1.81
N ASP A 23 -4.49 -0.39 1.09
CA ASP A 23 -5.62 -1.02 0.39
C ASP A 23 -6.77 -1.35 1.37
N ASP A 24 -6.46 -1.92 2.53
CA ASP A 24 -7.43 -2.22 3.58
C ASP A 24 -8.11 -0.92 4.09
N ALA A 25 -7.33 0.13 4.34
CA ALA A 25 -7.85 1.42 4.79
C ALA A 25 -8.75 2.08 3.74
N ILE A 26 -8.33 2.10 2.48
CA ILE A 26 -9.12 2.60 1.35
C ILE A 26 -10.43 1.82 1.23
N GLY A 27 -10.37 0.48 1.31
CA GLY A 27 -11.53 -0.39 1.27
C GLY A 27 -12.53 -0.09 2.38
N LEU A 28 -12.06 0.07 3.61
CA LEU A 28 -12.90 0.41 4.78
C LEU A 28 -13.58 1.78 4.60
N ILE A 29 -12.83 2.78 4.15
CA ILE A 29 -13.33 4.14 3.92
C ILE A 29 -14.38 4.12 2.80
N ALA A 30 -14.11 3.42 1.70
CA ALA A 30 -15.04 3.28 0.59
C ALA A 30 -16.34 2.55 1.00
N TRP A 31 -16.24 1.53 1.87
CA TRP A 31 -17.42 0.89 2.44
C TRP A 31 -18.23 1.86 3.31
N ASP A 32 -17.59 2.53 4.26
CA ASP A 32 -18.26 3.46 5.19
C ASP A 32 -18.93 4.62 4.42
N GLN A 33 -18.37 5.02 3.27
CA GLN A 33 -18.98 6.04 2.41
C GLN A 33 -20.35 5.64 1.87
N ARG A 34 -20.51 4.35 1.57
CA ARG A 34 -21.73 3.81 0.99
C ARG A 34 -22.76 3.43 2.06
N THR A 35 -22.36 3.27 3.31
CA THR A 35 -23.22 2.71 4.37
C THR A 35 -23.53 3.68 5.50
N MET A 36 -22.62 4.59 5.85
CA MET A 36 -22.69 5.40 7.08
C MET A 36 -22.44 6.90 6.86
N MET A 37 -22.07 7.33 5.64
CA MET A 37 -21.63 8.71 5.40
C MET A 37 -22.71 9.75 5.77
N PRO A 38 -22.41 10.69 6.70
CA PRO A 38 -23.31 11.80 6.98
C PRO A 38 -23.41 12.77 5.82
N GLU A 39 -24.53 13.48 5.72
CA GLU A 39 -24.69 14.59 4.78
C GLU A 39 -23.62 15.67 5.03
N GLY A 40 -23.11 16.27 3.95
CA GLY A 40 -22.05 17.29 4.02
C GLY A 40 -20.64 16.75 4.24
N SER A 41 -20.43 15.44 4.41
CA SER A 41 -19.09 14.84 4.62
C SER A 41 -18.38 14.42 3.33
N ALA A 42 -18.96 14.66 2.15
CA ALA A 42 -18.43 14.16 0.89
C ALA A 42 -17.05 14.73 0.55
N GLU A 43 -16.83 16.03 0.78
CA GLU A 43 -15.57 16.70 0.43
C GLU A 43 -14.39 16.22 1.29
N SER A 44 -14.55 16.19 2.61
CA SER A 44 -13.51 15.69 3.53
C SER A 44 -13.17 14.23 3.24
N ARG A 45 -14.14 13.46 2.78
CA ARG A 45 -13.96 12.06 2.42
C ARG A 45 -13.25 11.86 1.09
N ALA A 46 -13.56 12.70 0.10
CA ALA A 46 -12.84 12.73 -1.17
C ALA A 46 -11.36 13.06 -0.95
N GLU A 47 -11.05 14.06 -0.12
CA GLU A 47 -9.68 14.45 0.22
C GLU A 47 -8.91 13.32 0.93
N LEU A 48 -9.55 12.66 1.89
CA LEU A 48 -8.97 11.52 2.59
C LEU A 48 -8.65 10.37 1.63
N MET A 49 -9.59 10.01 0.75
CA MET A 49 -9.36 8.97 -0.25
C MET A 49 -8.23 9.34 -1.20
N ALA A 50 -8.23 10.56 -1.74
CA ALA A 50 -7.21 11.03 -2.66
C ALA A 50 -5.82 10.95 -2.03
N THR A 51 -5.69 11.37 -0.77
CA THR A 51 -4.42 11.30 -0.02
C THR A 51 -3.92 9.85 0.12
N LEU A 52 -4.81 8.92 0.51
CA LEU A 52 -4.44 7.51 0.67
C LEU A 52 -4.05 6.86 -0.66
N GLU A 53 -4.79 7.13 -1.73
CA GLU A 53 -4.51 6.61 -3.07
C GLU A 53 -3.18 7.14 -3.62
N VAL A 54 -2.85 8.41 -3.39
CA VAL A 54 -1.54 8.97 -3.77
C VAL A 54 -0.42 8.26 -3.01
N MET A 55 -0.50 8.13 -1.69
CA MET A 55 0.52 7.42 -0.90
C MET A 55 0.68 5.96 -1.36
N ARG A 56 -0.44 5.29 -1.66
CA ARG A 56 -0.43 3.93 -2.20
C ARG A 56 0.26 3.87 -3.56
N HIS A 57 -0.05 4.81 -4.45
CA HIS A 57 0.54 4.90 -5.77
C HIS A 57 2.04 5.16 -5.70
N GLU A 58 2.48 6.14 -4.90
CA GLU A 58 3.89 6.42 -4.64
C GLU A 58 4.61 5.18 -4.13
N LEU A 59 3.96 4.41 -3.24
CA LEU A 59 4.53 3.16 -2.78
C LEU A 59 4.72 2.16 -3.93
N LEU A 60 3.73 2.01 -4.78
CA LEU A 60 3.74 1.05 -5.87
C LEU A 60 4.69 1.43 -7.02
N THR A 61 4.88 2.72 -7.30
CA THR A 61 5.64 3.21 -8.47
C THR A 61 7.07 3.65 -8.17
N ASP A 62 7.50 3.55 -6.91
CA ASP A 62 8.87 3.86 -6.53
C ASP A 62 9.87 2.91 -7.21
N PRO A 63 10.88 3.46 -7.91
CA PRO A 63 11.90 2.66 -8.59
C PRO A 63 12.58 1.63 -7.68
N ALA A 64 12.73 1.91 -6.39
CA ALA A 64 13.33 0.96 -5.44
C ALA A 64 12.55 -0.36 -5.35
N LEU A 65 11.22 -0.34 -5.53
CA LEU A 65 10.43 -1.57 -5.56
C LEU A 65 10.82 -2.46 -6.75
N ALA A 66 11.06 -1.86 -7.92
CA ALA A 66 11.51 -2.60 -9.10
C ALA A 66 12.91 -3.21 -8.86
N ASP A 67 13.81 -2.46 -8.24
CA ASP A 67 15.16 -2.94 -7.88
C ASP A 67 15.09 -4.11 -6.88
N HIS A 68 14.20 -4.05 -5.89
CA HIS A 68 13.97 -5.14 -4.96
C HIS A 68 13.41 -6.37 -5.68
N VAL A 69 12.37 -6.22 -6.51
CA VAL A 69 11.77 -7.33 -7.25
C VAL A 69 12.81 -7.99 -8.17
N ALA A 70 13.57 -7.21 -8.93
CA ALA A 70 14.61 -7.73 -9.82
C ALA A 70 15.73 -8.45 -9.03
N GLY A 71 16.14 -7.88 -7.89
CA GLY A 71 17.19 -8.45 -7.04
C GLY A 71 16.84 -9.82 -6.47
N THR A 72 15.56 -10.14 -6.26
CA THR A 72 15.14 -11.47 -5.76
C THR A 72 15.57 -12.62 -6.67
N ALA A 73 15.68 -12.39 -7.99
CA ALA A 73 16.13 -13.41 -8.94
C ALA A 73 17.61 -13.80 -8.75
N ALA A 74 18.41 -12.90 -8.19
CA ALA A 74 19.83 -13.14 -7.88
C ALA A 74 20.05 -13.80 -6.50
N GLU A 75 19.00 -13.91 -5.68
CA GLU A 75 19.05 -14.48 -4.33
C GLU A 75 18.69 -15.99 -4.29
N VAL A 76 18.52 -16.63 -5.46
CA VAL A 76 18.19 -18.06 -5.64
C VAL A 76 19.45 -18.92 -5.60
#